data_AF-A0A9W6ZH67-F1
#
_entry.id   AF-A0A9W6ZH67-F1
#
_cell.length_a   1.000
_cell.length_b   1.000
_cell.length_c   1.000
_cell.angle_alpha   90.00
_cell.angle_beta   90.00
_cell.angle_gamma   90.00
#
_symmetry.space_group_name_H-M   'P 1'
#
loop_
_entity.id
_entity.type
_entity.pdbx_description
1 polymer ?
#
loop_
_entity_poly.entity_id
_entity_poly.type
_entity_poly.pdbx_seq_one_letter_code
_entity_poly.pdbx_strand_id
1 'polypeptide(L)'
;TDEFPEKNFDNHTHYGFIAQEVEEVLPEIVGTNELGYKSIRYIGFTSLLVEALKEQQGVIDELRGDVEELRTQLDVLKKQVEGLLKRNENL
;
A
#
# COMPACT_ATOMS: atom_id res chain seq x y z
N THR A 1 -10.25 -11.89 30.45
CA THR A 1 -10.35 -10.57 31.11
C THR A 1 -10.09 -10.65 32.61
N ASP A 2 -10.23 -11.81 33.23
CA ASP A 2 -10.04 -12.00 34.69
C ASP A 2 -8.57 -12.09 35.15
N GLU A 3 -7.61 -12.25 34.24
CA GLU A 3 -6.18 -12.36 34.59
C GLU A 3 -5.52 -11.03 34.96
N PHE A 4 -6.07 -9.89 34.50
CA PHE A 4 -5.52 -8.54 34.72
C PHE A 4 -6.63 -7.51 35.00
N PRO A 5 -7.32 -7.61 36.16
CA PRO A 5 -8.47 -6.78 36.48
C PRO A 5 -8.14 -5.28 36.58
N GLU A 6 -6.89 -4.93 36.88
CA GLU A 6 -6.43 -3.55 36.98
C GLU A 6 -6.32 -2.82 35.64
N LYS A 7 -6.26 -3.58 34.53
CA LYS A 7 -6.14 -3.02 33.18
C LYS A 7 -7.47 -2.56 32.59
N ASN A 8 -8.60 -2.93 33.19
CA ASN A 8 -9.94 -2.55 32.74
C ASN A 8 -10.16 -2.74 31.23
N PHE A 9 -9.69 -3.87 30.68
CA PHE A 9 -9.94 -4.19 29.28
C PHE A 9 -11.45 -4.27 29.05
N ASP A 10 -11.94 -3.57 28.03
CA ASP A 10 -13.30 -3.79 27.57
C ASP A 10 -13.40 -5.17 26.89
N ASN A 11 -14.62 -5.66 26.71
CA ASN A 11 -14.89 -6.93 26.04
C ASN A 11 -15.14 -6.73 24.53
N HIS A 12 -14.71 -5.61 23.95
CA HIS A 12 -14.88 -5.36 22.52
C HIS A 12 -13.72 -5.94 21.72
N THR A 13 -14.01 -6.31 20.47
CA THR A 13 -12.97 -6.70 19.53
C THR A 13 -12.19 -5.47 19.09
N HIS A 14 -10.89 -5.47 19.33
CA HIS A 14 -9.96 -4.45 18.84
C HIS A 14 -9.14 -5.00 17.68
N TYR A 15 -8.97 -4.19 16.64
CA TYR A 15 -8.09 -4.48 15.52
C TYR A 15 -6.85 -3.60 15.62
N GLY A 16 -5.68 -4.18 15.44
CA GLY A 16 -4.42 -3.47 15.55
C GLY A 16 -3.23 -4.37 15.26
N PHE A 17 -2.04 -3.89 15.60
CA PHE A 17 -0.80 -4.61 15.39
C PHE A 17 -0.29 -5.26 16.67
N ILE A 18 0.52 -6.30 16.51
CA ILE A 18 1.31 -6.89 17.58
C ILE A 18 2.54 -6.02 17.80
N ALA A 19 2.71 -5.50 19.02
CA ALA A 19 3.78 -4.56 19.34
C ALA A 19 5.19 -5.14 19.11
N GLN A 20 5.35 -6.45 19.31
CA GLN A 20 6.59 -7.18 19.08
C GLN A 20 6.96 -7.19 17.59
N GLU A 21 5.99 -7.45 16.70
CA GLU A 21 6.22 -7.45 15.25
C GLU A 21 6.53 -6.04 14.74
N VAL A 22 5.85 -5.03 15.30
CA VAL A 22 6.12 -3.63 14.97
C VAL A 22 7.50 -3.21 15.44
N GLU A 23 7.97 -3.69 16.59
CA GLU A 23 9.31 -3.35 17.11
C GLU A 23 10.43 -3.81 16.19
N GLU A 24 10.25 -4.92 15.46
CA GLU A 24 11.25 -5.41 14.51
C GLU A 24 11.46 -4.48 13.31
N VAL A 25 10.45 -3.65 12.98
CA VAL A 25 10.45 -2.78 11.79
C VAL A 25 10.52 -1.29 12.15
N LEU A 26 9.81 -0.87 13.20
CA LEU A 26 9.65 0.50 13.68
C LEU A 26 9.83 0.56 15.20
N PRO A 27 11.03 0.24 15.74
CA PRO A 27 11.27 0.22 17.19
C PRO A 27 11.00 1.57 17.86
N GLU A 28 11.15 2.68 17.13
CA GLU A 28 10.98 4.05 17.62
C GLU A 28 9.54 4.42 17.96
N ILE A 29 8.54 3.64 17.56
CA ILE A 29 7.14 3.84 17.96
C ILE A 29 6.67 2.85 19.03
N VAL A 30 7.52 1.90 19.41
CA VAL A 30 7.23 0.95 20.48
C VAL A 30 7.79 1.48 21.81
N GLY A 31 7.08 1.22 22.90
CA GLY A 31 7.54 1.49 24.26
C GLY A 31 7.40 0.24 25.11
N THR A 32 8.33 0.04 26.05
CA THR A 32 8.26 -1.03 27.04
C THR A 32 8.13 -0.39 28.42
N ASN A 33 7.15 -0.80 29.22
CA ASN A 33 7.00 -0.29 30.59
C ASN A 33 7.89 -1.06 31.59
N GLU A 34 7.90 -0.62 32.85
CA GLU A 34 8.71 -1.22 33.93
C GLU A 34 8.42 -2.71 34.19
N LEU A 35 7.24 -3.18 33.78
CA LEU A 35 6.81 -4.58 33.90
C LEU A 35 7.12 -5.41 32.65
N GLY A 36 7.77 -4.83 31.64
CA GLY A 36 8.14 -5.50 30.39
C GLY A 36 7.04 -5.56 29.32
N TYR A 37 5.87 -4.93 29.54
CA TYR A 37 4.81 -4.91 28.54
C TYR A 37 5.10 -3.89 27.44
N LYS A 38 4.94 -4.33 26.18
CA LYS A 38 5.12 -3.50 24.99
C LYS A 38 3.81 -2.82 24.57
N SER A 39 3.92 -1.57 24.13
CA SER A 39 2.81 -0.78 23.59
C SER A 39 3.25 0.04 22.38
N ILE A 40 2.30 0.37 21.50
CA ILE A 40 2.56 1.10 20.26
C ILE A 40 2.05 2.54 20.38
N ARG A 41 2.89 3.51 20.03
CA ARG A 41 2.51 4.92 19.83
C ARG A 41 1.98 5.11 18.41
N TYR A 42 0.69 4.80 18.21
CA TYR A 42 0.04 4.84 16.89
C TYR A 42 0.18 6.18 16.15
N ILE A 43 0.27 7.29 16.87
CA ILE A 43 0.48 8.62 16.27
C ILE A 43 1.75 8.67 15.40
N GLY A 44 2.77 7.86 15.72
CA GLY A 44 4.02 7.75 14.97
C GLY A 44 3.84 7.21 13.55
N PHE A 45 2.76 6.52 13.24
CA PHE A 45 2.48 6.05 11.88
C PHE A 45 2.05 7.18 10.94
N THR A 46 1.48 8.28 11.44
CA THR A 46 0.81 9.30 10.60
C THR A 46 1.73 9.82 9.49
N SER A 47 2.95 10.25 9.82
CA SER A 47 3.89 10.80 8.86
C SER A 47 4.41 9.73 7.88
N LEU A 48 4.65 8.51 8.37
CA LEU A 48 5.11 7.39 7.54
C LEU A 48 4.04 6.99 6.52
N LEU A 49 2.78 6.90 6.95
CA LEU A 49 1.65 6.59 6.09
C LEU A 49 1.42 7.67 5.04
N VAL A 50 1.57 8.94 5.39
CA VAL A 50 1.47 10.04 4.41
C VAL A 50 2.54 9.91 3.33
N GLU A 51 3.78 9.58 3.70
CA GLU A 51 4.85 9.41 2.72
C GLU A 51 4.62 8.17 1.84
N ALA A 52 4.26 7.04 2.45
CA ALA A 52 3.91 5.81 1.72
C ALA A 52 2.75 6.02 0.74
N LEU A 53 1.75 6.83 1.09
CA LEU A 53 0.65 7.19 0.19
C LEU A 53 1.11 8.06 -0.99
N LYS A 54 2.06 8.98 -0.80
CA LYS A 54 2.63 9.76 -1.91
C LYS A 54 3.45 8.87 -2.84
N GLU A 55 4.28 8.00 -2.29
CA GLU A 55 5.07 7.03 -3.08
C GLU A 55 4.14 6.13 -3.89
N GLN A 56 3.09 5.58 -3.25
CA GLN A 56 2.08 4.78 -3.93
C GLN A 56 1.34 5.58 -5.01
N GLN A 57 1.05 6.86 -4.79
CA GLN A 57 0.46 7.73 -5.82
C GLN A 57 1.39 7.89 -7.01
N GLY A 58 2.70 8.04 -6.79
CA GLY A 58 3.69 8.06 -7.87
C GLY A 58 3.69 6.79 -8.71
N VAL A 59 3.63 5.62 -8.07
CA VAL A 59 3.52 4.33 -8.76
C VAL A 59 2.22 4.23 -9.58
N ILE A 60 1.11 4.74 -9.05
CA ILE A 60 -0.17 4.76 -9.77
C ILE A 60 -0.08 5.64 -11.02
N ASP A 61 0.56 6.80 -10.91
CA ASP A 61 0.69 7.74 -12.03
C ASP A 61 1.63 7.18 -13.12
N GLU A 62 2.72 6.51 -12.75
CA GLU A 62 3.60 5.77 -13.67
C GLU A 62 2.83 4.67 -14.41
N LEU A 63 2.13 3.79 -13.69
CA LEU A 63 1.34 2.72 -14.28
C LEU A 63 0.23 3.24 -15.21
N ARG A 64 -0.36 4.39 -14.90
CA ARG A 64 -1.33 5.05 -15.80
C ARG A 64 -0.67 5.52 -17.08
N GLY A 65 0.53 6.11 -16.99
CA GLY A 65 1.35 6.49 -18.14
C GLY A 65 1.66 5.30 -19.04
N ASP A 66 2.13 4.20 -18.46
CA ASP A 66 2.41 2.96 -19.20
C ASP A 66 1.17 2.44 -19.94
N VAL A 67 0.01 2.45 -19.29
CA VAL A 67 -1.26 2.04 -19.89
C VAL A 67 -1.66 2.93 -21.07
N GLU A 68 -1.46 4.25 -20.97
CA GLU A 68 -1.73 5.19 -22.06
C GLU A 68 -0.77 5.00 -23.24
N GLU A 69 0.51 4.76 -22.97
CA GLU A 69 1.49 4.47 -24.00
C GLU A 69 1.15 3.18 -24.74
N LEU A 70 0.88 2.10 -24.01
CA LEU A 70 0.50 0.80 -24.59
C LEU A 70 -0.77 0.91 -25.44
N ARG A 71 -1.76 1.69 -25.00
CA ARG A 71 -2.98 1.98 -25.79
C ARG A 71 -2.66 2.71 -27.09
N THR A 72 -1.74 3.65 -27.06
CA THR A 72 -1.30 4.41 -28.24
C THR A 72 -0.57 3.50 -29.23
N GLN A 73 0.37 2.68 -28.74
CA GLN A 73 1.07 1.70 -29.57
C GLN A 73 0.09 0.70 -30.21
N LEU A 74 -0.93 0.26 -29.48
CA LEU A 74 -1.98 -0.62 -30.00
C LEU A 74 -2.80 0.04 -31.12
N ASP A 75 -3.17 1.31 -30.99
CA ASP A 75 -3.89 2.04 -32.04
C ASP A 75 -3.07 2.19 -33.32
N VAL A 76 -1.78 2.54 -33.17
CA VAL A 76 -0.84 2.63 -34.30
C VAL A 76 -0.72 1.29 -35.02
N LEU A 77 -0.54 0.19 -34.27
CA LEU A 77 -0.40 -1.14 -34.86
C LEU A 77 -1.68 -1.57 -35.59
N LYS A 78 -2.87 -1.29 -35.03
CA LYS A 78 -4.15 -1.56 -35.69
C LYS A 78 -4.26 -0.84 -37.04
N LYS A 79 -3.93 0.45 -37.09
CA LYS A 79 -3.93 1.24 -38.34
C LYS A 79 -2.94 0.70 -39.37
N GLN A 80 -1.76 0.25 -38.94
CA GLN A 80 -0.77 -0.37 -39.82
C GLN A 80 -1.29 -1.68 -40.43
N VAL A 81 -1.93 -2.52 -39.63
CA VAL A 81 -2.56 -3.77 -40.10
C VAL A 81 -3.67 -3.48 -41.10
N GLU A 82 -4.58 -2.54 -40.80
CA GLU A 82 -5.64 -2.13 -41.74
C GLU A 82 -5.08 -1.62 -43.07
N GLY A 83 -3.99 -0.83 -43.03
CA GLY A 83 -3.32 -0.33 -44.22
C GLY A 83 -2.61 -1.43 -45.04
N LEU A 84 -2.14 -2.50 -44.40
CA LEU A 84 -1.61 -3.68 -45.10
C LEU A 84 -2.73 -4.47 -45.78
N LEU A 85 -3.85 -4.71 -45.09
CA LEU A 85 -4.99 -5.44 -45.65
C LEU A 85 -5.55 -4.75 -46.88
N LYS A 86 -5.77 -3.43 -46.82
CA LYS A 86 -6.24 -2.64 -47.98
C LYS A 86 -5.27 -2.71 -49.17
N ARG A 87 -3.97 -2.80 -48.94
CA ARG A 87 -2.99 -2.93 -50.03
C ARG A 87 -3.07 -4.30 -50.71
N ASN A 88 -3.33 -5.35 -49.95
CA ASN A 88 -3.45 -6.70 -50.49
C ASN A 88 -4.76 -6.92 -51.26
N GLU A 89 -5.86 -6.25 -50.87
CA GLU A 89 -7.15 -6.34 -51.59
C GLU A 89 -7.17 -5.60 -52.93
N ASN A 90 -6.22 -4.69 -53.16
CA ASN A 90 -6.08 -3.92 -54.40
C ASN A 90 -5.07 -4.53 -55.40
N LEU A 91 -4.58 -5.75 -55.13
CA LEU A 91 -3.73 -6.56 -56.01
C LEU A 91 -4.54 -7.73 -56.59
#